data_AF-H1VL08-F1
#
_entry.id   AF-H1VL08-F1
#
_cell.length_a   1.000
_cell.length_b   1.000
_cell.length_c   1.000
_cell.angle_alpha   90.00
_cell.angle_beta   90.00
_cell.angle_gamma   90.00
#
_symmetry.space_group_name_H-M   'P 1'
#
loop_
_entity.id
_entity.type
_entity.pdbx_description
1 polymer ?
#
loop_
_entity_poly.entity_id
_entity_poly.type
_entity_poly.pdbx_seq_one_letter_code
_entity_poly.pdbx_strand_id
1 'polypeptide(L)'
;MKATLVSALALLARQATAHMAITYPPPLRSKENPFAGYDIDYSITSPLSASGSDFPCKGTLNLLGTEKASPVATWQAGQAYSMTIAGGANHNGGSCQAALSFDSGNTFTVIHSYIGACPVAGTSSLKFTLPADTPSAKDAIFAWTWFNNIGNREFAEGKSC
;
A
#
# COMPACT_ATOMS: atom_id res chain seq x y z
N MET A 1 -22.21 24.05 51.85
CA MET A 1 -21.28 23.03 51.31
C MET A 1 -22.08 21.94 50.61
N LYS A 2 -22.13 21.95 49.27
CA LYS A 2 -22.42 20.77 48.45
C LYS A 2 -21.58 20.93 47.19
N ALA A 3 -20.47 20.21 47.14
CA ALA A 3 -19.55 20.22 46.01
C ALA A 3 -20.16 19.40 44.88
N THR A 4 -20.41 20.04 43.75
CA THR A 4 -20.85 19.36 42.52
C THR A 4 -19.60 18.87 41.81
N LEU A 5 -19.34 17.56 41.90
CA LEU A 5 -18.29 16.88 41.11
C LEU A 5 -18.74 16.82 39.65
N VAL A 6 -18.20 17.70 38.81
CA VAL A 6 -18.31 17.59 37.35
C VAL A 6 -17.29 16.52 36.91
N SER A 7 -17.77 15.33 36.59
CA SER A 7 -16.94 14.27 36.02
C SER A 7 -16.64 14.60 34.55
N ALA A 8 -15.44 15.08 34.27
CA ALA A 8 -14.96 15.28 32.91
C ALA A 8 -14.60 13.91 32.31
N LEU A 9 -15.52 13.34 31.53
CA LEU A 9 -15.27 12.14 30.75
C LEU A 9 -14.34 12.53 29.57
N ALA A 10 -13.03 12.39 29.77
CA ALA A 10 -12.07 12.54 28.69
C ALA A 10 -12.34 11.42 27.66
N LEU A 11 -12.95 11.78 26.52
CA LEU A 11 -12.95 10.91 25.35
C LEU A 11 -11.51 10.74 24.88
N LEU A 12 -10.87 9.67 25.35
CA LEU A 12 -9.73 9.09 24.67
C LEU A 12 -10.24 8.58 23.32
N ALA A 13 -10.26 9.47 22.32
CA ALA A 13 -10.31 9.05 20.93
C ALA A 13 -9.11 8.12 20.74
N ARG A 14 -9.37 6.81 20.76
CA ARG A 14 -8.42 5.83 20.29
C ARG A 14 -8.12 6.25 18.87
N GLN A 15 -6.94 6.82 18.64
CA GLN A 15 -6.41 6.98 17.30
C GLN A 15 -6.26 5.56 16.80
N ALA A 16 -7.29 5.03 16.13
CA ALA A 16 -7.12 3.82 15.36
C ALA A 16 -5.97 4.15 14.44
N THR A 17 -4.86 3.42 14.56
CA THR A 17 -3.85 3.38 13.52
C THR A 17 -4.55 2.73 12.35
N ALA A 18 -5.26 3.58 11.60
CA ALA A 18 -5.92 3.15 10.41
C ALA A 18 -4.81 2.74 9.44
N HIS A 19 -5.24 2.07 8.37
CA HIS A 19 -4.49 1.94 7.14
C HIS A 19 -3.56 0.71 7.02
N MET A 20 -3.57 0.19 5.80
CA MET A 20 -2.98 -1.08 5.35
C MET A 20 -1.90 -0.76 4.32
N ALA A 21 -0.85 -1.58 4.23
CA ALA A 21 0.22 -1.44 3.24
C ALA A 21 0.61 -2.81 2.67
N ILE A 22 1.25 -2.83 1.50
CA ILE A 22 1.95 -4.04 1.05
C ILE A 22 3.13 -4.26 1.98
N THR A 23 3.29 -5.48 2.48
CA THR A 23 4.50 -5.93 3.18
C THR A 23 5.31 -6.92 2.35
N TYR A 24 4.72 -7.51 1.32
CA TYR A 24 5.42 -8.31 0.31
C TYR A 24 4.80 -8.14 -1.09
N PRO A 25 5.59 -7.87 -2.14
CA PRO A 25 6.99 -7.44 -2.06
C PRO A 25 7.12 -6.14 -1.23
N PRO A 26 8.18 -5.97 -0.42
CA PRO A 26 8.28 -4.80 0.45
C PRO A 26 8.48 -3.53 -0.40
N PRO A 27 7.63 -2.50 -0.24
CA PRO A 27 7.69 -1.31 -1.07
C PRO A 27 8.92 -0.43 -0.82
N LEU A 28 9.14 0.58 -1.64
CA LEU A 28 10.12 1.63 -1.38
C LEU A 28 9.86 2.26 -0.01
N ARG A 29 10.96 2.51 0.72
CA ARG A 29 10.94 3.13 2.06
C ARG A 29 10.19 2.33 3.14
N SER A 30 9.73 1.10 2.86
CA SER A 30 9.26 0.20 3.91
C SER A 30 10.43 -0.21 4.82
N LYS A 31 10.14 -0.39 6.11
CA LYS A 31 11.13 -0.94 7.07
C LYS A 31 11.52 -2.39 6.76
N GLU A 32 10.69 -3.10 6.00
CA GLU A 32 10.90 -4.46 5.51
C GLU A 32 11.72 -4.48 4.21
N ASN A 33 11.91 -3.33 3.54
CA ASN A 33 12.73 -3.24 2.35
C ASN A 33 14.22 -3.16 2.75
N PRO A 34 15.05 -4.15 2.39
CA PRO A 34 16.45 -4.18 2.79
C PRO A 34 17.29 -3.04 2.19
N PHE A 35 16.78 -2.37 1.16
CA PHE A 35 17.45 -1.26 0.48
C PHE A 35 17.01 0.12 0.99
N ALA A 36 16.00 0.21 1.87
CA ALA A 36 15.53 1.50 2.40
C ALA A 36 16.58 2.20 3.28
N GLY A 37 17.42 1.44 3.99
CA GLY A 37 18.42 1.98 4.90
C GLY A 37 17.79 2.86 5.98
N TYR A 38 18.22 4.12 6.07
CA TYR A 38 17.68 5.11 7.02
C TYR A 38 16.44 5.86 6.50
N ASP A 39 16.07 5.68 5.24
CA ASP A 39 14.99 6.42 4.58
C ASP A 39 13.66 5.68 4.68
N ILE A 40 13.24 5.43 5.92
CA ILE A 40 12.03 4.67 6.24
C ILE A 40 10.83 5.61 6.32
N ASP A 41 9.75 5.26 5.61
CA ASP A 41 8.44 5.89 5.77
C ASP A 41 7.67 5.22 6.92
N TYR A 42 7.73 5.83 8.10
CA TYR A 42 6.96 5.37 9.27
C TYR A 42 5.45 5.59 9.13
N SER A 43 5.02 6.33 8.10
CA SER A 43 3.63 6.56 7.74
C SER A 43 3.20 5.75 6.53
N ILE A 44 3.94 4.70 6.16
CA ILE A 44 3.68 3.91 4.94
C ILE A 44 2.27 3.32 4.87
N THR A 45 1.68 3.04 6.03
CA THR A 45 0.31 2.57 6.09
C THR A 45 -0.67 3.67 5.70
N SER A 46 -0.41 4.96 5.99
CA SER A 46 -1.31 6.11 5.75
C SER A 46 -1.76 6.26 4.29
N PRO A 47 -2.95 6.82 4.00
CA PRO A 47 -3.45 6.98 2.63
C PRO A 47 -2.61 7.98 1.86
N LEU A 48 -2.86 8.06 0.55
CA LEU A 48 -2.39 9.21 -0.21
C LEU A 48 -2.98 10.48 0.40
N SER A 49 -2.25 11.57 0.24
CA SER A 49 -2.75 12.91 0.50
C SER A 49 -4.05 13.13 -0.27
N ALA A 50 -5.05 13.69 0.39
CA ALA A 50 -6.31 14.06 -0.27
C ALA A 50 -6.12 15.09 -1.40
N SER A 51 -5.01 15.83 -1.41
CA SER A 51 -4.64 16.72 -2.51
C SER A 51 -4.03 16.02 -3.73
N GLY A 52 -3.68 14.73 -3.60
CA GLY A 52 -2.95 13.97 -4.62
C GLY A 52 -1.47 14.33 -4.74
N SER A 53 -0.92 15.15 -3.84
CA SER A 53 0.47 15.65 -3.93
C SER A 53 1.55 14.57 -3.81
N ASP A 54 1.21 13.41 -3.24
CA ASP A 54 2.09 12.24 -3.10
C ASP A 54 1.68 11.11 -4.05
N PHE A 55 0.84 11.37 -5.06
CA PHE A 55 0.54 10.43 -6.12
C PHE A 55 1.55 10.54 -7.28
N PRO A 56 2.00 9.42 -7.88
CA PRO A 56 1.83 8.02 -7.47
C PRO A 56 2.84 7.58 -6.40
N CYS A 57 2.61 6.38 -5.86
CA CYS A 57 3.58 5.68 -5.01
C CYS A 57 4.04 6.44 -3.74
N LYS A 58 3.15 7.22 -3.09
CA LYS A 58 3.48 8.11 -1.95
C LYS A 58 4.69 9.03 -2.24
N GLY A 59 4.87 9.42 -3.50
CA GLY A 59 5.92 10.32 -3.95
C GLY A 59 7.33 9.72 -3.94
N THR A 60 7.47 8.40 -3.86
CA THR A 60 8.78 7.72 -3.74
C THR A 60 9.49 7.47 -5.08
N LEU A 61 8.85 7.79 -6.21
CA LEU A 61 9.42 7.54 -7.54
C LEU A 61 10.70 8.32 -7.83
N ASN A 62 11.01 9.36 -7.06
CA ASN A 62 12.29 10.06 -7.12
C ASN A 62 13.48 9.17 -6.71
N LEU A 63 13.25 8.00 -6.11
CA LEU A 63 14.28 7.03 -5.74
C LEU A 63 14.67 6.10 -6.89
N LEU A 64 13.89 6.05 -7.97
CA LEU A 64 14.18 5.19 -9.12
C LEU A 64 15.56 5.52 -9.70
N GLY A 65 16.30 4.48 -10.08
CA GLY A 65 17.69 4.60 -10.56
C GLY A 65 18.75 4.70 -9.45
N THR A 66 18.35 4.70 -8.18
CA THR A 66 19.26 4.61 -7.03
C THR A 66 19.26 3.20 -6.43
N GLU A 67 20.26 2.89 -5.59
CA GLU A 67 20.31 1.60 -4.86
C GLU A 67 19.09 1.37 -3.95
N LYS A 68 18.46 2.44 -3.46
CA LYS A 68 17.26 2.37 -2.62
C LYS A 68 16.03 1.81 -3.35
N ALA A 69 16.05 1.82 -4.67
CA ALA A 69 15.00 1.26 -5.53
C ALA A 69 15.43 -0.04 -6.21
N SER A 70 16.41 -0.76 -5.63
CA SER A 70 16.81 -2.08 -6.13
C SER A 70 15.62 -3.07 -6.07
N PRO A 71 15.47 -3.96 -7.07
CA PRO A 71 14.40 -4.95 -7.07
C PRO A 71 14.40 -5.83 -5.80
N VAL A 72 13.24 -5.93 -5.18
CA VAL A 72 13.01 -6.77 -3.98
C VAL A 72 12.34 -8.11 -4.29
N ALA A 73 11.91 -8.29 -5.54
CA ALA A 73 11.33 -9.51 -6.06
C ALA A 73 11.65 -9.66 -7.55
N THR A 74 11.68 -10.90 -8.03
CA THR A 74 11.83 -11.22 -9.45
C THR A 74 10.73 -12.20 -9.83
N TRP A 75 9.97 -11.86 -10.86
CA TRP A 75 8.86 -12.64 -11.35
C TRP A 75 9.05 -13.01 -12.82
N GLN A 76 8.58 -14.19 -13.18
CA GLN A 76 8.57 -14.71 -14.53
C GLN A 76 7.14 -14.61 -15.08
N ALA A 77 7.00 -14.08 -16.30
CA ALA A 77 5.72 -13.99 -16.98
C ALA A 77 5.01 -15.36 -17.05
N GLY A 78 3.69 -15.35 -16.90
CA GLY A 78 2.85 -16.55 -16.92
C GLY A 78 2.79 -17.34 -15.60
N GLN A 79 3.54 -16.94 -14.57
CA GLN A 79 3.54 -17.63 -13.27
C GLN A 79 2.59 -16.98 -12.25
N ALA A 80 2.22 -17.76 -11.23
CA ALA A 80 1.37 -17.32 -10.13
C ALA A 80 2.22 -16.78 -8.96
N TYR A 81 1.79 -15.64 -8.42
CA TYR A 81 2.42 -14.96 -7.30
C TYR A 81 1.37 -14.49 -6.29
N SER A 82 1.85 -13.92 -5.18
CA SER A 82 0.99 -13.27 -4.20
C SER A 82 1.62 -12.00 -3.66
N MET A 83 0.78 -11.01 -3.36
CA MET A 83 1.16 -9.87 -2.54
C MET A 83 0.61 -10.05 -1.13
N THR A 84 1.33 -9.60 -0.12
CA THR A 84 0.88 -9.61 1.27
C THR A 84 0.54 -8.19 1.69
N ILE A 85 -0.67 -7.99 2.23
CA ILE A 85 -1.14 -6.72 2.78
C ILE A 85 -1.31 -6.88 4.29
N ALA A 86 -0.76 -5.96 5.07
CA ALA A 86 -0.92 -5.93 6.52
C ALA A 86 -1.15 -4.50 7.02
N GLY A 87 -1.74 -4.36 8.21
CA GLY A 87 -2.02 -3.08 8.82
C GLY A 87 -3.02 -3.17 9.96
N GLY A 88 -3.50 -2.01 10.43
CA GLY A 88 -4.35 -1.91 11.61
C GLY A 88 -5.86 -1.84 11.33
N ALA A 89 -6.26 -1.33 10.16
CA ALA A 89 -7.67 -1.18 9.81
C ALA A 89 -7.91 -1.46 8.33
N ASN A 90 -8.68 -2.51 8.04
CA ASN A 90 -9.03 -2.90 6.67
C ASN A 90 -10.34 -2.28 6.17
N HIS A 91 -11.01 -1.44 6.97
CA HIS A 91 -12.23 -0.72 6.59
C HIS A 91 -13.32 -1.61 5.96
N ASN A 92 -13.55 -2.81 6.53
CA ASN A 92 -14.46 -3.83 6.00
C ASN A 92 -14.19 -4.17 4.51
N GLY A 93 -12.92 -4.15 4.12
CA GLY A 93 -12.45 -4.39 2.77
C GLY A 93 -12.74 -3.22 1.83
N GLY A 94 -13.27 -3.56 0.66
CA GLY A 94 -13.36 -2.68 -0.49
C GLY A 94 -12.91 -3.41 -1.73
N SER A 95 -12.41 -2.68 -2.73
CA SER A 95 -11.86 -3.27 -3.94
C SER A 95 -10.42 -2.83 -4.13
N CYS A 96 -9.59 -3.75 -4.62
CA CYS A 96 -8.18 -3.50 -4.87
C CYS A 96 -7.78 -3.85 -6.29
N GLN A 97 -6.65 -3.33 -6.75
CA GLN A 97 -5.99 -3.78 -7.97
C GLN A 97 -4.51 -4.04 -7.72
N ALA A 98 -3.97 -4.97 -8.49
CA ALA A 98 -2.53 -5.16 -8.66
C ALA A 98 -2.17 -4.66 -10.06
N ALA A 99 -1.17 -3.80 -10.17
CA ALA A 99 -0.75 -3.18 -11.42
C ALA A 99 0.76 -3.14 -11.58
N LEU A 100 1.23 -3.08 -12.83
CA LEU A 100 2.63 -2.97 -13.19
C LEU A 100 2.88 -1.71 -14.01
N SER A 101 4.02 -1.08 -13.77
CA SER A 101 4.56 0.02 -14.56
C SER A 101 5.95 -0.34 -15.05
N PHE A 102 6.20 -0.14 -16.34
CA PHE A 102 7.49 -0.37 -17.00
C PHE A 102 8.16 0.93 -17.48
N ASP A 103 7.53 2.08 -17.25
CA ASP A 103 7.94 3.40 -17.73
C ASP A 103 8.17 4.38 -16.58
N SER A 104 8.75 3.89 -15.48
CA SER A 104 9.08 4.68 -14.29
C SER A 104 7.87 5.34 -13.61
N GLY A 105 6.69 4.71 -13.70
CA GLY A 105 5.47 5.12 -13.01
C GLY A 105 4.63 6.13 -13.80
N ASN A 106 4.92 6.33 -15.09
CA ASN A 106 4.09 7.19 -15.94
C ASN A 106 2.78 6.50 -16.32
N THR A 107 2.80 5.18 -16.55
CA THR A 107 1.61 4.38 -16.84
C THR A 107 1.60 3.08 -16.05
N PHE A 108 0.41 2.71 -15.57
CA PHE A 108 0.17 1.47 -14.84
C PHE A 108 -0.84 0.60 -15.58
N THR A 109 -0.46 -0.65 -15.84
CA THR A 109 -1.34 -1.67 -16.41
C THR A 109 -1.85 -2.58 -15.30
N VAL A 110 -3.17 -2.65 -15.11
CA VAL A 110 -3.79 -3.55 -14.15
C VAL A 110 -3.65 -4.99 -14.63
N ILE A 111 -3.09 -5.85 -13.77
CA ILE A 111 -2.93 -7.28 -14.02
C ILE A 111 -3.94 -8.14 -13.24
N HIS A 112 -4.53 -7.59 -12.18
CA HIS A 112 -5.58 -8.26 -11.41
C HIS A 112 -6.47 -7.26 -10.69
N SER A 113 -7.76 -7.56 -10.59
CA SER A 113 -8.73 -6.78 -9.79
C SER A 113 -9.40 -7.69 -8.77
N TYR A 114 -9.33 -7.29 -7.50
CA TYR A 114 -9.98 -7.95 -6.36
C TYR A 114 -11.22 -7.14 -6.00
N ILE A 115 -12.39 -7.63 -6.42
CA ILE A 115 -13.66 -6.90 -6.25
C ILE A 115 -14.35 -7.35 -4.96
N GLY A 116 -14.41 -6.45 -3.98
CA GLY A 116 -14.98 -6.74 -2.67
C GLY A 116 -14.01 -7.44 -1.71
N ALA A 117 -14.25 -7.25 -0.41
CA ALA A 117 -13.50 -7.86 0.70
C ALA A 117 -11.96 -7.69 0.65
N CYS A 118 -11.44 -6.75 -0.15
CA CYS A 118 -10.00 -6.51 -0.24
C CYS A 118 -9.61 -5.20 0.46
N PRO A 119 -8.60 -5.21 1.34
CA PRO A 119 -8.00 -6.38 1.97
C PRO A 119 -8.93 -6.94 3.07
N VAL A 120 -8.75 -8.21 3.44
CA VAL A 120 -9.43 -8.78 4.62
C VAL A 120 -8.76 -8.25 5.90
N ALA A 121 -9.42 -8.46 7.05
CA ALA A 121 -8.87 -8.02 8.34
C ALA A 121 -7.59 -8.80 8.69
N GLY A 122 -6.62 -8.10 9.28
CA GLY A 122 -5.31 -8.66 9.61
C GLY A 122 -4.38 -8.77 8.41
N THR A 123 -3.46 -9.74 8.43
CA THR A 123 -2.55 -9.99 7.31
C THR A 123 -3.25 -10.82 6.25
N SER A 124 -3.27 -10.32 5.01
CA SER A 124 -3.91 -10.98 3.87
C SER A 124 -2.89 -11.28 2.77
N SER A 125 -2.97 -12.48 2.19
CA SER A 125 -2.19 -12.86 1.01
C SER A 125 -3.12 -12.93 -0.19
N LEU A 126 -2.87 -12.06 -1.17
CA LEU A 126 -3.69 -11.85 -2.35
C LEU A 126 -2.97 -12.43 -3.57
N LYS A 127 -3.52 -13.50 -4.13
CA LYS A 127 -2.93 -14.23 -5.26
C LYS A 127 -3.29 -13.57 -6.59
N PHE A 128 -2.32 -13.49 -7.49
CA PHE A 128 -2.52 -13.08 -8.87
C PHE A 128 -1.65 -13.92 -9.80
N THR A 129 -1.99 -13.92 -11.09
CA THR A 129 -1.13 -14.49 -12.14
C THR A 129 -0.51 -13.34 -12.90
N LEU A 130 0.81 -13.38 -13.08
CA LEU A 130 1.49 -12.45 -13.95
C LEU A 130 1.17 -12.82 -15.40
N PRO A 131 0.59 -11.93 -16.23
CA PRO A 131 0.23 -12.26 -17.61
C PRO A 131 1.42 -12.81 -18.40
N ALA A 132 1.17 -13.78 -19.28
CA ALA A 132 2.23 -14.45 -20.05
C ALA A 132 2.91 -13.53 -21.08
N ASP A 133 2.23 -12.46 -21.47
CA ASP A 133 2.69 -11.39 -22.36
C ASP A 133 3.31 -10.20 -21.60
N THR A 134 3.54 -10.33 -20.29
CA THR A 134 4.22 -9.29 -19.51
C THR A 134 5.64 -9.05 -20.08
N PRO A 135 5.99 -7.81 -20.45
CA PRO A 135 7.31 -7.49 -20.98
C PRO A 135 8.44 -7.86 -20.00
N SER A 136 9.55 -8.34 -20.52
CA SER A 136 10.77 -8.46 -19.72
C SER A 136 11.37 -7.07 -19.49
N ALA A 137 11.75 -6.78 -18.26
CA ALA A 137 12.45 -5.56 -17.88
C ALA A 137 13.47 -5.87 -16.78
N LYS A 138 14.53 -5.07 -16.71
CA LYS A 138 15.48 -5.12 -15.59
C LYS A 138 14.77 -4.72 -14.29
N ASP A 139 14.02 -3.63 -14.35
CA ASP A 139 13.32 -3.02 -13.25
C ASP A 139 11.87 -2.73 -13.69
N ALA A 140 10.91 -2.97 -12.79
CA ALA A 140 9.49 -2.65 -12.98
C ALA A 140 8.89 -2.26 -11.63
N ILE A 141 7.85 -1.43 -11.66
CA ILE A 141 7.12 -1.02 -10.46
C ILE A 141 5.88 -1.87 -10.32
N PHE A 142 5.72 -2.50 -9.16
CA PHE A 142 4.49 -3.17 -8.78
C PHE A 142 3.69 -2.27 -7.83
N ALA A 143 2.42 -2.05 -8.13
CA ALA A 143 1.54 -1.22 -7.33
C ALA A 143 0.32 -2.02 -6.87
N TRP A 144 -0.02 -1.82 -5.61
CA TRP A 144 -1.34 -2.16 -5.07
C TRP A 144 -2.15 -0.89 -4.91
N THR A 145 -3.40 -0.94 -5.36
CA THR A 145 -4.38 0.12 -5.14
C THR A 145 -5.54 -0.44 -4.34
N TRP A 146 -6.14 0.40 -3.51
CA TRP A 146 -7.30 0.02 -2.74
C TRP A 146 -8.25 1.20 -2.54
N PHE A 147 -9.54 0.93 -2.77
CA PHE A 147 -10.63 1.81 -2.41
C PHE A 147 -11.38 1.17 -1.25
N ASN A 148 -11.32 1.80 -0.08
CA ASN A 148 -11.94 1.29 1.13
C ASN A 148 -13.48 1.30 1.03
N ASN A 149 -14.11 0.29 1.63
CA ASN A 149 -15.56 0.15 1.62
C ASN A 149 -16.26 1.19 2.51
N ILE A 150 -15.74 1.39 3.72
CA ILE A 150 -16.31 2.30 4.73
C ILE A 150 -15.28 3.27 5.32
N GLY A 151 -15.73 4.38 5.88
CA GLY A 151 -14.89 5.44 6.43
C GLY A 151 -14.74 6.62 5.46
N ASN A 152 -13.67 7.38 5.61
CA ASN A 152 -13.35 8.47 4.68
C ASN A 152 -13.23 7.93 3.26
N ARG A 153 -13.56 8.76 2.26
CA ARG A 153 -13.29 8.42 0.86
C ARG A 153 -11.81 8.58 0.60
N GLU A 154 -11.08 7.52 0.91
CA GLU A 154 -9.64 7.46 0.81
C GLU A 154 -9.27 6.64 -0.41
N PHE A 155 -8.15 7.02 -0.99
CA PHE A 155 -7.51 6.23 -2.02
C PHE A 155 -6.17 5.74 -1.51
N ALA A 156 -6.02 4.43 -1.55
CA ALA A 156 -4.83 3.71 -1.15
C ALA A 156 -4.01 3.26 -2.36
N GLU A 157 -4.11 3.94 -3.50
CA GLU A 157 -3.16 3.74 -4.57
C GLU A 157 -1.76 4.16 -4.13
N GLY A 158 -0.76 3.34 -4.45
CA GLY A 158 0.63 3.76 -4.24
C GLY A 158 1.04 3.91 -2.78
N LYS A 159 0.30 3.40 -1.79
CA LYS A 159 0.81 3.26 -0.41
C LYS A 159 2.13 2.49 -0.35
N SER A 160 2.35 1.67 -1.37
CA SER A 160 3.42 0.70 -1.42
C SER A 160 3.74 0.39 -2.88
N CYS A 161 4.51 1.29 -3.49
CA CYS A 161 5.47 0.90 -4.52
C CYS A 161 6.83 1.01 -3.81
#